data_AF-A0A0D1XT16-F1
#
_entry.id   AF-A0A0D1XT16-F1
#
_cell.length_a   1.000
_cell.length_b   1.000
_cell.length_c   1.000
_cell.angle_alpha   90.00
_cell.angle_beta   90.00
_cell.angle_gamma   90.00
#
_symmetry.space_group_name_H-M   'P 1'
#
loop_
_entity.id
_entity.type
_entity.pdbx_description
1 polymer ?
#
loop_
_entity_poly.entity_id
_entity_poly.type
_entity_poly.pdbx_seq_one_letter_code
_entity_poly.pdbx_strand_id
1 'polypeptide(L)' 'MDPYTIVGGNPATKIKARFSDEIINELLEIKWWDLDIDITSAHIDVIVSGDIENLRNLKDMKK' A
#
# COMPACT_ATOMS: atom_id res chain seq x y z
N MET A 1 6.69 -13.33 8.15
CA MET A 1 6.13 -13.15 6.80
C MET A 1 6.22 -11.68 6.51
N ASP A 2 6.82 -11.32 5.38
CA ASP A 2 7.18 -9.93 5.12
C ASP A 2 6.01 -9.25 4.38
N PRO A 3 5.69 -7.98 4.67
CA PRO A 3 4.64 -7.25 3.98
C PRO A 3 4.79 -7.31 2.46
N TYR A 4 3.68 -7.37 1.74
CA TYR A 4 3.66 -7.41 0.27
C TYR A 4 4.43 -8.58 -0.37
N THR A 5 4.67 -9.67 0.36
CA THR A 5 5.25 -10.91 -0.20
C THR A 5 4.18 -11.79 -0.81
N ILE A 6 4.37 -12.18 -2.07
CA ILE A 6 3.58 -13.21 -2.75
C ILE A 6 4.11 -14.58 -2.32
N VAL A 7 3.22 -15.42 -1.81
CA VAL A 7 3.52 -16.79 -1.40
C VAL A 7 2.60 -17.79 -2.09
N GLY A 8 3.01 -19.05 -2.16
CA GLY A 8 2.18 -20.12 -2.71
C GLY A 8 2.72 -21.52 -2.43
N GLY A 9 1.92 -22.53 -2.73
CA GLY A 9 2.21 -23.94 -2.44
C GLY A 9 1.58 -24.44 -1.14
N ASN A 10 1.66 -25.75 -0.92
CA ASN A 10 1.25 -26.41 0.31
C ASN A 10 2.37 -27.38 0.76
N PRO A 11 3.21 -27.01 1.74
CA PRO A 11 3.20 -25.77 2.53
C PRO A 11 3.61 -24.52 1.72
N ALA A 12 3.18 -23.35 2.14
CA ALA A 12 3.42 -22.09 1.43
C ALA A 12 4.88 -21.64 1.53
N THR A 13 5.48 -21.30 0.39
CA THR A 13 6.84 -20.75 0.28
C THR A 13 6.82 -19.35 -0.34
N LYS A 14 7.87 -18.56 -0.06
CA LYS A 14 8.02 -17.22 -0.64
C LYS A 14 8.29 -17.34 -2.15
N ILE A 15 7.49 -16.65 -2.96
CA ILE A 15 7.66 -16.61 -4.42
C ILE A 15 8.43 -15.35 -4.82
N LYS A 16 7.89 -14.16 -4.46
CA LYS A 16 8.51 -12.86 -4.74
C LYS A 16 7.85 -11.73 -3.95
N ALA A 17 8.50 -10.57 -3.85
CA ALA A 17 7.85 -9.33 -3.40
C ALA A 17 6.96 -8.74 -4.51
N ARG A 18 5.87 -8.07 -4.13
CA ARG A 18 5.00 -7.33 -5.08
C ARG A 18 5.65 -6.05 -5.59
N PHE A 19 6.46 -5.41 -4.75
CA PHE A 19 7.12 -4.13 -5.01
C PHE A 19 8.57 -4.19 -4.51
N SER A 20 9.37 -3.16 -4.82
CA SER A 20 10.70 -2.99 -4.23
C SER A 20 10.60 -2.67 -2.74
N ASP A 21 11.68 -2.94 -1.99
CA ASP A 21 11.73 -2.65 -0.56
C ASP A 21 11.49 -1.16 -0.26
N GLU A 22 11.96 -0.26 -1.13
CA GLU A 22 11.71 1.18 -1.06
C GLU A 22 10.20 1.49 -1.11
N ILE A 23 9.49 0.99 -2.12
CA ILE A 23 8.04 1.20 -2.27
C ILE A 23 7.27 0.57 -1.11
N ILE A 24 7.70 -0.60 -0.63
CA ILE A 24 7.08 -1.25 0.53
C ILE A 24 7.20 -0.38 1.78
N ASN A 25 8.38 0.15 2.04
CA ASN A 25 8.61 1.03 3.19
C ASN A 25 7.75 2.28 3.10
N GLU A 26 7.66 2.90 1.92
CA GLU A 26 6.79 4.06 1.72
C GLU A 26 5.31 3.75 1.93
N LEU A 27 4.80 2.64 1.38
CA LEU A 27 3.41 2.22 1.58
C LEU A 27 3.09 1.97 3.07
N LEU A 28 4.04 1.40 3.81
CA LEU A 28 3.93 1.16 5.25
C LEU A 28 4.01 2.45 6.07
N GLU A 29 4.68 3.49 5.57
CA GLU A 29 4.68 4.83 6.18
C GLU A 29 3.41 5.62 5.87
N ILE A 30 2.88 5.51 4.65
CA ILE A 30 1.66 6.20 4.21
C ILE A 30 0.45 5.66 4.98
N LYS A 31 0.35 4.33 5.09
CA LYS A 31 -0.80 3.64 5.72
C LYS A 31 -2.13 4.20 5.21
N TRP A 32 -2.32 4.16 3.90
CA TRP A 32 -3.52 4.71 3.27
C TRP A 32 -4.82 4.06 3.79
N TRP A 33 -4.73 2.81 4.29
CA TRP A 33 -5.84 2.11 4.95
C TRP A 33 -6.21 2.68 6.34
N ASP A 34 -5.35 3.51 6.94
CA ASP A 34 -5.62 4.23 8.20
C ASP A 34 -6.17 5.66 7.94
N LEU A 35 -6.48 6.02 6.69
CA LEU A 35 -7.14 7.29 6.37
C LEU A 35 -8.63 7.24 6.73
N ASP A 36 -9.23 8.41 6.90
CA ASP A 36 -10.68 8.51 7.06
C ASP A 36 -11.38 7.89 5.84
N ILE A 37 -12.53 7.25 6.07
CA ILE A 37 -13.31 6.60 5.03
C ILE A 37 -13.78 7.59 3.97
N ASP A 38 -14.06 8.84 4.34
CA ASP A 38 -14.48 9.89 3.40
C ASP A 38 -13.33 10.25 2.44
N ILE A 39 -12.10 10.36 2.97
CA ILE A 39 -10.90 10.63 2.15
C ILE A 39 -10.61 9.45 1.24
N THR A 40 -10.65 8.23 1.78
CA THR A 40 -10.36 7.00 1.04
C THR A 40 -11.35 6.78 -0.10
N SER A 41 -12.64 7.01 0.17
CA SER A 41 -13.72 6.83 -0.83
C SER A 41 -13.63 7.90 -1.92
N ALA A 42 -13.32 9.15 -1.57
CA ALA A 42 -13.18 10.23 -2.55
C ALA A 42 -11.95 10.08 -3.47
N HIS A 43 -10.93 9.33 -3.05
CA HIS A 43 -9.67 9.19 -3.78
C HIS A 43 -9.32 7.74 -4.11
N ILE A 44 -10.34 6.89 -4.27
CA ILE A 44 -10.14 5.45 -4.54
C ILE A 44 -9.31 5.21 -5.81
N ASP A 45 -9.43 6.08 -6.82
CA ASP A 45 -8.68 6.02 -8.07
C ASP A 45 -7.16 6.12 -7.84
N VAL A 46 -6.72 6.88 -6.84
CA VAL A 46 -5.31 7.01 -6.46
C VAL A 46 -4.77 5.71 -5.86
N ILE A 47 -5.57 5.03 -5.05
CA ILE A 47 -5.22 3.74 -4.43
C ILE A 47 -5.13 2.65 -5.49
N VAL A 48 -6.09 2.61 -6.41
CA VAL A 48 -6.18 1.56 -7.45
C VAL A 48 -5.11 1.72 -8.52
N SER A 49 -4.79 2.95 -8.92
CA SER A 49 -3.71 3.23 -9.87
C SER A 49 -2.32 2.90 -9.32
N GLY A 50 -2.17 2.84 -8.00
CA GLY A 50 -0.89 2.58 -7.35
C GLY A 50 0.08 3.76 -7.44
N ASP A 51 -0.44 4.97 -7.61
CA ASP A 51 0.35 6.19 -7.69
C ASP A 51 0.85 6.60 -6.29
N ILE A 52 2.10 6.25 -6.01
CA ILE A 52 2.73 6.49 -4.70
C ILE A 52 2.84 7.98 -4.37
N GLU A 53 3.10 8.86 -5.35
CA GLU A 53 3.23 10.30 -5.10
C GLU A 53 1.89 10.88 -4.64
N ASN A 54 0.81 10.52 -5.32
CA ASN A 54 -0.52 10.95 -4.92
C ASN A 54 -0.98 10.32 -3.60
N LEU A 55 -0.56 9.09 -3.31
CA LEU A 55 -0.79 8.46 -1.99
C LEU A 55 -0.06 9.20 -0.85
N ARG A 56 1.14 9.76 -1.10
CA ARG A 56 1.82 10.61 -0.11
C ARG A 56 1.01 11.87 0.18
N ASN A 57 0.47 12.54 -0.84
CA ASN A 57 -0.35 13.74 -0.65
C ASN A 57 -1.61 13.45 0.19
N LEU A 58 -2.24 12.29 0.01
CA LEU A 58 -3.41 11.89 0.81
C LEU A 58 -3.09 11.68 2.30
N LYS A 59 -1.87 11.23 2.61
CA LYS A 59 -1.40 11.11 4.00
C LYS A 59 -1.41 12.47 4.71
N ASP A 60 -1.04 13.54 4.01
CA ASP A 60 -0.99 14.89 4.56
C ASP A 60 -2.38 15.52 4.72
N MET A 61 -3.40 14.92 4.09
CA MET A 61 -4.81 15.30 4.25
C MET A 61 -5.46 14.70 5.51
N LYS A 62 -4.72 13.92 6.33
CA LYS A 62 -5.14 13.50 7.67
C LYS A 62 -5.33 14.72 8.57
N LYS A 63 -6.51 15.32 8.54
CA LYS A 63 -6.94 16.33 9.51
C LYS A 63 -7.97 15.75 10.44
#